data_AF-A0A7Z9K6Q1-F1
#
_entry.id   AF-A0A7Z9K6Q1-F1
#
_cell.length_a   1.000
_cell.length_b   1.000
_cell.length_c   1.000
_cell.angle_alpha   90.00
_cell.angle_beta   90.00
_cell.angle_gamma   90.00
#
_symmetry.space_group_name_H-M   'P 1'
#
loop_
_entity.id
_entity.type
_entity.pdbx_description
1 polymer ?
#
loop_
_entity_poly.entity_id
_entity_poly.type
_entity_poly.pdbx_seq_one_letter_code
_entity_poly.pdbx_strand_id
1 'polypeptide(L)'
;MFDIGWPELFLIAVVVLLVVGPKELPKVLRNVGIWINKAKVVTREFRTHVDDMIRESELEEVREEINTAGQMNLEAVTENTIGLQDEI
;
A
#
# COMPACT_ATOMS: atom_id res chain seq x y z
N MET A 1 18.83 -10.14 -4.82
CA MET A 1 18.16 -9.97 -6.13
C MET A 1 17.07 -8.94 -5.92
N PHE A 2 17.15 -7.82 -6.67
CA PHE A 2 16.71 -6.45 -6.30
C PHE A 2 17.58 -5.76 -5.26
N ASP A 3 18.82 -5.48 -5.66
CA ASP A 3 19.68 -4.51 -4.98
C ASP A 3 19.28 -3.12 -5.50
N ILE A 4 18.20 -2.54 -4.98
CA ILE A 4 17.80 -1.15 -5.33
C ILE A 4 18.52 -0.24 -4.34
N GLY A 5 19.71 0.20 -4.73
CA GLY A 5 20.46 1.21 -4.03
C GLY A 5 20.14 2.63 -4.53
N TRP A 6 20.80 3.60 -3.91
CA TRP A 6 20.77 5.00 -4.34
C TRP A 6 21.14 5.19 -5.83
N PRO A 7 22.15 4.49 -6.39
CA PRO A 7 22.50 4.63 -7.81
C PRO A 7 21.40 4.16 -8.78
N GLU A 8 20.76 3.01 -8.50
CA GLU A 8 19.70 2.45 -9.34
C GLU A 8 18.48 3.35 -9.35
N LEU A 9 18.13 3.93 -8.19
CA LEU A 9 17.02 4.86 -8.05
C LEU A 9 17.27 6.15 -8.86
N PHE A 10 18.52 6.64 -8.87
CA PHE A 10 18.92 7.77 -9.71
C PHE A 10 18.83 7.44 -11.21
N LEU A 11 19.30 6.26 -11.62
CA LEU A 11 19.20 5.81 -13.01
C LEU A 11 17.74 5.76 -13.48
N ILE A 12 16.86 5.17 -12.67
CA ILE A 12 15.42 5.13 -12.97
C ILE A 12 14.84 6.53 -13.07
N ALA A 13 15.18 7.44 -12.16
CA ALA A 13 14.73 8.83 -12.21
C ALA A 13 15.14 9.52 -13.52
N VAL A 14 16.39 9.33 -13.96
CA VAL A 14 16.87 9.88 -15.24
C VAL A 14 16.11 9.30 -16.43
N VAL A 15 15.89 7.98 -16.46
CA VAL A 15 15.15 7.32 -17.53
C VAL A 15 13.70 7.82 -17.60
N VAL A 16 13.02 7.93 -16.45
CA VAL A 16 11.65 8.46 -16.39
C VAL A 16 11.61 9.91 -16.88
N LEU A 17 12.58 10.73 -16.49
CA LEU A 17 12.70 12.12 -16.97
C LEU A 17 12.93 12.19 -18.49
N LEU A 18 13.64 11.23 -19.09
CA LEU A 18 13.84 11.19 -20.54
C LEU A 18 12.59 10.75 -21.30
N VAL A 19 11.90 9.72 -20.81
CA VAL A 19 10.73 9.14 -21.49
C VAL A 19 9.51 10.06 -21.37
N VAL A 20 9.23 10.53 -20.16
CA VAL A 20 8.05 11.37 -19.88
C VAL A 20 8.38 12.85 -20.08
N GLY A 21 9.62 13.25 -19.83
CA GLY A 21 10.03 14.65 -19.86
C GLY A 21 9.99 15.30 -18.46
N PRO A 22 10.99 16.14 -18.12
CA PRO A 22 11.10 16.75 -16.79
C PRO A 22 9.95 17.71 -16.46
N LYS A 23 9.31 18.30 -17.47
CA LYS A 23 8.17 19.22 -17.29
C LYS A 23 6.83 18.50 -17.16
N GLU A 24 6.75 17.24 -17.56
CA GLU A 24 5.52 16.45 -17.56
C GLU A 24 5.41 15.55 -16.33
N LEU A 25 6.54 15.03 -15.83
CA LEU A 25 6.61 14.30 -14.57
C LEU A 25 5.85 14.98 -13.40
N PRO A 26 6.03 16.28 -13.10
CA PRO A 26 5.27 16.95 -12.05
C PRO A 26 3.75 17.03 -12.35
N LYS A 27 3.35 17.12 -13.62
CA LYS A 27 1.94 17.11 -14.01
C LYS A 27 1.33 15.72 -13.81
N VAL A 28 2.06 14.67 -14.20
CA VAL A 28 1.64 13.27 -14.00
C VAL A 28 1.50 12.95 -12.51
N LEU A 29 2.50 13.30 -11.70
CA LEU A 29 2.45 13.10 -10.24
C LEU A 29 1.27 13.84 -9.61
N ARG A 30 0.99 15.08 -10.04
CA ARG A 30 -0.18 15.84 -9.58
C ARG A 30 -1.49 15.14 -9.96
N ASN A 31 -1.60 14.66 -11.18
CA ASN A 31 -2.80 13.96 -11.65
C ASN A 31 -3.02 12.67 -10.86
N VAL A 32 -1.99 11.84 -10.73
CA VAL A 32 -2.04 10.60 -9.92
C VAL A 32 -2.37 10.93 -8.47
N GLY A 33 -1.74 11.96 -7.88
CA GLY A 33 -2.02 12.39 -6.51
C GLY A 33 -3.47 12.82 -6.30
N ILE A 34 -4.06 13.54 -7.26
CA ILE A 34 -5.49 13.90 -7.21
C ILE A 34 -6.37 12.64 -7.26
N TRP A 35 -6.02 11.65 -8.08
CA TRP A 35 -6.79 10.41 -8.21
C TRP A 35 -6.71 9.57 -6.93
N ILE A 36 -5.52 9.43 -6.34
CA ILE A 36 -5.32 8.77 -5.05
C ILE A 36 -6.10 9.50 -3.96
N ASN A 37 -6.08 10.82 -3.94
CA ASN A 37 -6.81 11.59 -2.93
C ASN A 37 -8.33 11.43 -3.08
N LYS A 38 -8.85 11.42 -4.30
CA LYS A 38 -10.26 11.11 -4.58
C LYS A 38 -10.63 9.71 -4.09
N ALA A 39 -9.82 8.70 -4.39
CA ALA A 39 -10.04 7.34 -3.90
C ALA A 39 -10.05 7.29 -2.37
N LYS A 40 -9.11 7.97 -1.69
CA LYS A 40 -9.07 8.06 -0.23
C LYS A 40 -10.33 8.69 0.37
N VAL A 41 -10.89 9.71 -0.28
CA VAL A 41 -12.14 10.35 0.16
C VAL A 41 -13.32 9.37 0.00
N VAL A 42 -13.42 8.70 -1.15
CA VAL A 42 -14.44 7.67 -1.39
C VAL A 42 -14.34 6.55 -0.35
N THR A 43 -13.15 6.06 -0.01
CA THR A 43 -12.98 5.04 1.05
C THR A 43 -13.41 5.54 2.43
N ARG A 44 -13.24 6.83 2.74
CA ARG A 44 -13.70 7.40 4.01
C ARG A 44 -15.23 7.44 4.09
N GLU A 45 -15.89 7.86 3.03
CA GLU A 45 -17.34 7.83 2.92
C GLU A 45 -17.86 6.39 2.99
N PHE A 46 -17.20 5.46 2.29
CA PHE A 46 -17.54 4.03 2.32
C PHE A 46 -17.41 3.45 3.73
N ARG A 47 -16.37 3.81 4.49
CA ARG A 47 -16.23 3.39 5.89
C ARG A 47 -17.39 3.90 6.75
N THR A 48 -17.80 5.15 6.59
CA THR A 48 -18.94 5.70 7.35
C THR A 48 -20.24 4.99 6.99
N HIS A 49 -20.51 4.77 5.70
CA HIS A 49 -21.71 4.04 5.26
C HIS A 49 -21.69 2.56 5.67
N VAL A 50 -20.52 1.92 5.62
CA VAL A 50 -20.33 0.55 6.08
C VAL A 50 -20.47 0.47 7.60
N ASP A 51 -19.95 1.41 8.38
CA ASP A 51 -20.13 1.44 9.85
C ASP A 51 -21.61 1.60 10.23
N ASP A 52 -22.38 2.40 9.49
CA ASP A 52 -23.83 2.55 9.68
C ASP A 52 -24.57 1.26 9.31
N MET A 53 -24.18 0.58 8.21
CA MET A 53 -24.74 -0.71 7.80
C MET A 53 -24.35 -1.88 8.72
N ILE A 54 -23.11 -1.92 9.24
CA ILE A 54 -22.62 -2.91 10.21
C ILE A 54 -23.41 -2.80 11.52
N ARG A 55 -23.85 -1.59 11.89
CA ARG A 55 -24.67 -1.38 13.08
C ARG A 55 -26.09 -1.92 12.91
N GLU A 56 -26.57 -2.08 11.68
CA GLU A 56 -27.93 -2.53 11.35
C GLU A 56 -27.99 -3.97 10.80
N SER A 57 -26.86 -4.54 10.37
CA SER A 57 -26.71 -5.92 9.86
C SER A 57 -25.47 -6.59 10.47
N GLU A 58 -25.61 -7.84 10.93
CA GLU A 58 -24.59 -8.68 11.59
C GLU A 58 -23.34 -9.00 10.72
N LEU A 59 -22.56 -7.99 10.31
CA LEU A 59 -21.38 -8.15 9.44
C LEU A 59 -20.12 -8.57 10.23
N GLU A 60 -20.25 -9.55 11.10
CA GLU A 60 -19.13 -10.16 11.83
C GLU A 60 -18.23 -10.98 10.88
N GLU A 61 -18.84 -11.66 9.90
CA GLU A 61 -18.15 -12.47 8.87
C GLU A 61 -17.16 -11.66 8.00
N VAL A 62 -17.57 -10.49 7.51
CA VAL A 62 -16.70 -9.64 6.66
C VAL A 62 -15.51 -9.09 7.47
N ARG A 63 -15.73 -8.84 8.76
CA ARG A 63 -14.69 -8.36 9.67
C ARG A 63 -13.68 -9.47 9.98
N GLU A 64 -14.14 -10.71 10.11
CA GLU A 64 -13.31 -11.89 10.28
C GLU A 64 -12.49 -12.23 9.02
N GLU A 65 -13.07 -12.09 7.83
CA GLU A 65 -12.38 -12.32 6.55
C GLU A 65 -11.25 -11.29 6.32
N ILE A 66 -11.50 -10.01 6.63
CA ILE A 66 -10.48 -8.95 6.55
C ILE A 66 -9.36 -9.17 7.58
N ASN A 67 -9.70 -9.57 8.81
CA ASN A 67 -8.71 -9.88 9.85
C ASN A 67 -7.84 -11.08 9.47
N THR A 68 -8.46 -12.13 8.91
CA THR A 68 -7.75 -13.33 8.43
C THR A 68 -6.84 -13.00 7.24
N ALA A 69 -7.30 -12.20 6.28
CA ALA A 69 -6.50 -11.75 5.14
C ALA A 69 -5.32 -10.85 5.55
N GLY A 70 -5.47 -10.05 6.60
CA GLY A 70 -4.38 -9.28 7.19
C GLY A 70 -3.34 -10.16 7.89
N GLN A 71 -3.79 -11.21 8.58
CA GLN A 71 -2.92 -12.13 9.33
C GLN A 71 -2.08 -13.04 8.43
N MET A 72 -2.60 -13.46 7.27
CA MET A 72 -1.84 -14.27 6.30
C MET A 72 -0.53 -13.61 5.82
N ASN A 73 -0.42 -12.28 5.89
CA ASN A 73 0.80 -11.55 5.55
C ASN A 73 1.73 -11.28 6.76
N LEU A 74 1.20 -11.32 7.99
CA LEU A 74 2.00 -11.11 9.21
C LEU A 74 2.75 -12.37 9.65
N GLU A 75 2.18 -13.55 9.40
CA GLU A 75 2.78 -14.83 9.79
C GLU A 75 4.07 -15.12 9.00
N ALA A 76 4.08 -14.78 7.69
CA ALA A 76 5.24 -14.94 6.81
C ALA A 76 6.45 -14.03 7.15
N VAL A 77 6.25 -12.98 7.96
CA VAL A 77 7.31 -12.05 8.39
C VAL A 77 7.80 -12.38 9.81
N THR A 78 6.97 -13.07 10.62
CA THR A 78 7.28 -13.40 12.01
C THR A 78 8.19 -14.64 12.11
N GLU A 79 8.11 -15.59 11.18
CA GLU A 79 8.92 -16.82 11.24
C GLU A 79 10.42 -16.59 10.97
N ASN A 80 10.81 -15.49 10.31
CA ASN A 80 12.19 -15.29 9.84
C ASN A 80 13.04 -14.31 10.69
N THR A 81 12.51 -13.79 11.80
CA THR A 81 13.22 -12.81 12.66
C THR A 81 13.50 -13.29 14.09
N ILE A 82 12.92 -14.41 14.52
CA ILE A 82 13.09 -14.92 15.89
C ILE A 82 14.10 -16.10 15.95
N GLY A 83 14.53 -16.62 14.80
CA GLY A 83 15.36 -17.83 14.70
C GLY A 83 16.89 -17.65 14.62
N LEU A 84 17.43 -16.43 14.73
CA LEU A 84 18.88 -16.18 14.58
C LEU A 84 19.57 -15.60 15.82
N GLN A 85 18.91 -15.58 16.99
CA GLN A 85 19.54 -15.10 18.23
C GLN A 85 20.07 -16.24 19.13
N ASP A 86 19.82 -17.51 18.79
CA ASP A 86 20.21 -18.67 19.61
C ASP A 86 21.20 -19.62 18.89
N GLU A 87 22.15 -19.11 18.11
CA GLU A 87 23.32 -19.92 17.74
C GLU A 87 24.61 -19.09 17.61
N ILE A 88 25.33 -19.01 18.74
CA ILE A 88 26.76 -18.71 18.97
C ILE A 88 27.23 -17.26 18.80
#